data_AF-A0A936ATV9-F1
#
_entry.id   AF-A0A936ATV9-F1
#
_cell.length_a   1.000
_cell.length_b   1.000
_cell.length_c   1.000
_cell.angle_alpha   90.00
_cell.angle_beta   90.00
_cell.angle_gamma   90.00
#
_symmetry.space_group_name_H-M   'P 1'
#
loop_
_entity.id
_entity.type
_entity.pdbx_description
1 polymer ?
#
loop_
_entity_poly.entity_id
_entity_poly.type
_entity_poly.pdbx_seq_one_letter_code
_entity_poly.pdbx_strand_id
1 'polypeptide(L)'
;MAQISWFYTLPYGKKYEVNLFHGDTEHNVLIHCNGEILIIDFLVHDTKTYSFCIENHLLQMSIKLLEDGTFEYQLEGESVPVFIEPVQKSNDYWQYVLSFFIIFSFVILLIWIFSFYRP
;
A
#
# COMPACT_ATOMS: atom_id res chain seq x y z
N MET A 1 -5.15 23.27 18.52
CA MET A 1 -5.19 22.57 17.23
C MET A 1 -3.93 21.77 17.24
N ALA A 2 -4.01 20.45 17.29
CA ALA A 2 -2.81 19.63 17.43
C ALA A 2 -2.33 19.19 16.05
N GLN A 3 -1.13 19.63 15.69
CA GLN A 3 -0.39 19.11 14.54
C GLN A 3 0.95 18.60 15.04
N ILE A 4 1.19 17.32 14.87
CA ILE A 4 2.37 16.64 15.42
C ILE A 4 3.02 15.82 14.31
N SER A 5 4.35 15.84 14.29
CA SER A 5 5.16 15.10 13.32
C SER A 5 6.18 14.22 14.05
N TRP A 6 6.35 13.01 13.55
CA TRP A 6 7.35 12.04 14.00
C TRP A 6 8.19 11.56 12.81
N PHE A 7 9.47 11.33 13.05
CA PHE A 7 10.33 10.67 12.08
C PHE A 7 10.51 9.19 12.45
N TYR A 8 10.03 8.29 11.61
CA TYR A 8 10.26 6.86 11.72
C TYR A 8 11.41 6.45 10.80
N THR A 9 12.46 5.86 11.35
CA THR A 9 13.64 5.42 10.58
C THR A 9 13.67 3.91 10.50
N LEU A 10 13.63 3.36 9.28
CA LEU A 10 13.77 1.92 9.05
C LEU A 10 15.22 1.45 9.29
N PRO A 11 15.43 0.14 9.55
CA PRO A 11 16.77 -0.44 9.75
C PRO A 11 17.76 -0.14 8.61
N TYR A 12 17.27 -0.02 7.38
CA TYR A 12 18.07 0.30 6.19
C TYR A 12 18.32 1.81 6.00
N GLY A 13 17.92 2.65 6.95
CA GLY A 13 18.19 4.09 6.98
C GLY A 13 17.17 4.98 6.26
N LYS A 14 16.16 4.41 5.59
CA LYS A 14 15.06 5.19 4.98
C LYS A 14 14.21 5.83 6.09
N LYS A 15 14.04 7.14 6.01
CA LYS A 15 13.25 7.94 6.96
C LYS A 15 11.88 8.24 6.39
N TYR A 16 10.88 8.17 7.26
CA TYR A 16 9.49 8.51 6.99
C TYR A 16 9.03 9.56 7.96
N GLU A 17 8.41 10.61 7.45
CA GLU A 17 7.77 11.63 8.25
C GLU A 17 6.29 11.28 8.39
N VAL A 18 5.89 10.88 9.58
CA VAL A 18 4.49 10.58 9.93
C VAL A 18 3.92 11.79 10.63
N ASN A 19 2.84 12.33 10.09
CA ASN A 19 2.17 13.50 10.61
C ASN A 19 0.76 13.13 11.06
N LEU A 20 0.35 13.70 12.19
CA LEU A 20 -1.01 13.68 12.70
C LEU A 20 -1.52 15.11 12.75
N PHE A 21 -2.71 15.30 12.24
CA PHE A 21 -3.55 16.46 12.48
C PHE A 21 -4.78 16.03 13.26
N HIS A 22 -5.08 16.72 14.37
CA HIS A 22 -6.29 16.55 15.15
C HIS A 22 -6.92 17.92 15.42
N GLY A 23 -8.09 18.15 14.81
CA GLY A 23 -8.82 19.42 14.90
C GLY A 23 -9.45 19.64 16.28
N ASP A 24 -9.35 20.84 16.85
CA ASP A 24 -9.86 21.11 18.20
C ASP A 24 -11.38 21.13 18.34
N THR A 25 -12.07 21.64 17.31
CA THR A 25 -13.52 21.89 17.36
C THR A 25 -14.31 20.74 16.75
N GLU A 26 -13.84 20.26 15.60
CA GLU A 26 -14.51 19.20 14.85
C GLU A 26 -13.95 17.81 15.20
N HIS A 27 -12.82 17.74 15.92
CA HIS A 27 -12.16 16.48 16.27
C HIS A 27 -11.87 15.58 15.07
N ASN A 28 -11.60 16.19 13.91
CA ASN A 28 -11.21 15.48 12.72
C ASN A 28 -9.74 15.08 12.82
N VAL A 29 -9.46 13.83 12.46
CA VAL A 29 -8.14 13.22 12.45
C VAL A 29 -7.68 13.00 11.01
N LEU A 30 -6.47 13.45 10.70
CA LEU A 30 -5.77 13.14 9.47
C LEU A 30 -4.38 12.62 9.81
N ILE A 31 -4.06 11.42 9.34
CA ILE A 31 -2.72 10.84 9.44
C ILE A 31 -2.16 10.73 8.03
N HIS A 32 -0.96 11.28 7.81
CA HIS A 32 -0.28 11.20 6.53
C HIS A 32 1.21 10.88 6.71
N CYS A 33 1.79 10.22 5.72
CA CYS A 33 3.21 9.88 5.70
C CYS A 33 3.88 10.46 4.46
N ASN A 34 4.93 11.27 4.62
CA ASN A 34 5.61 11.96 3.52
C ASN A 34 4.67 12.73 2.58
N GLY A 35 3.55 13.23 3.11
CA GLY A 35 2.50 13.93 2.35
C GLY A 35 1.42 13.04 1.73
N GLU A 36 1.57 11.71 1.78
CA GLU A 36 0.53 10.76 1.35
C GLU A 36 -0.44 10.47 2.50
N ILE A 37 -1.74 10.61 2.23
CA ILE A 37 -2.78 10.37 3.23
C ILE A 37 -2.89 8.87 3.52
N LEU A 38 -2.79 8.51 4.80
CA LEU A 38 -2.96 7.14 5.27
C LEU A 38 -4.36 6.93 5.83
N ILE A 39 -4.82 7.85 6.70
CA ILE A 39 -6.10 7.72 7.42
C ILE A 39 -6.75 9.09 7.51
N ILE A 40 -8.07 9.11 7.30
CA ILE A 40 -8.95 10.23 7.62
C ILE A 40 -10.07 9.69 8.50
N ASP A 41 -10.34 10.35 9.61
CA ASP A 41 -11.44 10.03 10.51
C ASP A 41 -12.07 11.32 11.04
N PHE A 42 -13.37 11.31 11.30
CA PHE A 42 -14.12 12.51 11.68
C PHE A 42 -14.75 12.31 13.05
N LEU A 43 -14.91 13.40 13.83
CA LEU A 43 -15.60 13.38 15.13
C LEU A 43 -14.95 12.43 16.16
N VAL A 44 -13.63 12.44 16.26
CA VAL A 44 -12.84 11.59 17.18
C VAL A 44 -12.75 12.26 18.56
N HIS A 45 -13.84 12.15 19.32
CA HIS A 45 -13.92 12.77 20.65
C HIS A 45 -13.27 11.95 21.78
N ASP A 46 -12.99 10.67 21.54
CA ASP A 46 -12.50 9.72 22.54
C ASP A 46 -11.14 9.12 22.16
N THR A 47 -10.53 8.41 23.11
CA THR A 47 -9.32 7.62 22.89
C THR A 47 -9.49 6.67 21.71
N LYS A 48 -8.56 6.73 20.75
CA LYS A 48 -8.58 5.90 19.56
C LYS A 48 -7.17 5.55 19.09
N THR A 49 -7.00 4.31 18.67
CA THR A 49 -5.74 3.81 18.11
C THR A 49 -5.94 3.42 16.67
N TYR A 50 -5.01 3.83 15.82
CA TYR A 50 -4.97 3.53 14.41
C TYR A 50 -3.75 2.69 14.08
N SER A 51 -3.93 1.70 13.22
CA SER A 51 -2.86 0.82 12.76
C SER A 51 -2.69 0.98 11.26
N PHE A 52 -1.46 1.20 10.80
CA PHE A 52 -1.13 1.32 9.39
C PHE A 52 0.27 0.79 9.11
N CYS A 53 0.52 0.35 7.87
CA CYS A 53 1.82 -0.15 7.47
C CYS A 53 2.62 0.93 6.73
N ILE A 54 3.91 1.04 7.06
CA ILE A 54 4.90 1.71 6.22
C ILE A 54 5.85 0.64 5.73
N GLU A 55 5.84 0.38 4.41
CA GLU A 55 6.50 -0.78 3.82
C GLU A 55 6.04 -2.07 4.53
N ASN A 56 6.93 -2.75 5.23
CA ASN A 56 6.67 -4.01 5.96
C ASN A 56 6.61 -3.82 7.49
N HIS A 57 6.50 -2.58 7.97
CA HIS A 57 6.45 -2.27 9.39
C HIS A 57 5.04 -1.77 9.76
N LEU A 58 4.47 -2.34 10.81
CA LEU A 58 3.19 -1.91 11.37
C LEU A 58 3.46 -0.83 12.39
N LEU A 59 2.84 0.31 12.19
CA LEU A 59 2.87 1.41 13.11
C LEU A 59 1.49 1.58 13.73
N GLN A 60 1.50 1.98 15.00
CA GLN A 60 0.30 2.30 15.76
C GLN A 60 0.36 3.75 16.21
N MET A 61 -0.63 4.53 15.79
CA MET A 61 -0.87 5.89 16.26
C MET A 61 -1.98 5.87 17.31
N SER A 62 -1.64 6.21 18.54
CA SER A 62 -2.59 6.31 19.64
C SER A 62 -2.89 7.76 19.97
N ILE A 63 -4.18 8.08 20.01
CA ILE A 63 -4.73 9.33 20.52
C ILE A 63 -5.42 8.98 21.83
N LYS A 64 -4.94 9.47 22.97
CA LYS A 64 -5.48 9.16 24.30
C LYS A 64 -6.10 10.42 24.90
N LEU A 65 -7.37 10.35 25.28
CA LEU A 65 -8.02 11.38 26.09
C LEU A 65 -7.62 11.19 27.55
N LEU A 66 -7.02 12.21 28.15
CA LEU A 66 -6.61 12.25 29.55
C LEU A 66 -7.76 12.74 30.45
N GLU A 67 -7.63 12.51 31.76
CA GLU A 67 -8.67 12.89 32.74
C GLU A 67 -8.92 14.40 32.81
N ASP A 68 -7.93 15.22 32.42
CA ASP A 68 -8.04 16.68 32.36
C ASP A 68 -8.72 17.18 31.06
N GLY A 69 -9.15 16.26 30.19
CA GLY A 69 -9.78 16.56 28.91
C GLY A 69 -8.80 16.90 27.79
N THR A 70 -7.49 16.79 28.03
CA THR A 70 -6.46 16.97 26.99
C THR A 70 -6.17 15.67 26.25
N PHE A 71 -5.58 15.78 25.06
CA PHE A 71 -5.20 14.62 24.26
C PHE A 71 -3.69 14.42 24.27
N GLU A 72 -3.27 13.19 24.53
CA GLU A 72 -1.91 12.71 24.35
C GLU A 72 -1.79 11.91 23.05
N TYR A 73 -0.65 12.04 22.38
CA TYR A 73 -0.41 11.43 21.08
C TYR A 73 0.88 10.62 21.08
N GLN A 74 0.82 9.39 20.59
CA GLN A 74 1.95 8.47 20.63
C GLN A 74 2.02 7.65 19.35
N LEU A 75 3.22 7.54 18.79
CA LEU A 75 3.53 6.66 17.66
C LEU A 75 4.44 5.53 18.13
N GLU A 76 3.99 4.30 17.96
CA GLU A 76 4.74 3.07 18.23
C GLU A 76 4.91 2.27 16.94
N GLY A 77 5.98 1.48 16.83
CA GLY A 77 6.27 0.70 15.63
C GLY A 77 6.76 -0.71 15.95
N GLU A 78 6.19 -1.69 15.27
CA GLU A 78 6.53 -3.10 15.34
C GLU A 78 6.85 -3.64 13.93
N SER A 79 7.85 -4.50 13.83
CA SER A 79 8.14 -5.21 12.58
C SER A 79 7.11 -6.33 12.36
N VAL A 80 6.43 -6.33 11.21
CA VAL A 80 5.50 -7.43 10.87
C VAL A 80 6.25 -8.49 10.06
N PRO A 81 6.06 -9.79 10.34
CA PRO A 81 6.51 -10.82 9.43
C PRO A 81 5.82 -10.64 8.07
N VAL A 82 6.60 -10.46 7.01
CA VAL A 82 6.09 -10.28 5.64
C VAL A 82 5.25 -11.50 5.26
N PHE A 83 3.92 -11.33 5.20
CA PHE A 83 3.05 -12.32 4.57
C PHE A 83 3.12 -12.09 3.06
N ILE A 84 3.98 -12.86 2.39
CA ILE A 84 4.03 -12.85 0.92
C ILE A 84 2.77 -13.54 0.43
N GLU A 85 1.73 -12.77 0.11
CA GLU A 85 0.67 -13.30 -0.74
C GLU A 85 1.29 -13.68 -2.09
N PRO A 86 1.13 -14.93 -2.55
CA PRO A 86 1.61 -15.29 -3.88
C PRO A 86 0.87 -14.39 -4.86
N VAL A 87 1.61 -13.53 -5.56
CA VAL A 87 1.08 -12.72 -6.65
C VAL A 87 0.34 -13.66 -7.60
N GLN A 88 -0.99 -13.55 -7.62
CA GLN A 88 -1.84 -14.35 -8.48
C GLN A 88 -1.63 -13.83 -9.90
N LYS A 89 -0.57 -14.32 -10.55
CA LYS A 89 -0.20 -13.94 -11.91
C LYS A 89 -1.41 -14.24 -12.79
N SER A 90 -2.02 -13.19 -13.34
CA SER A 90 -3.24 -13.33 -14.14
C SER A 90 -2.97 -14.31 -15.29
N ASN A 91 -3.97 -15.13 -15.59
CA ASN A 91 -3.87 -16.22 -16.56
C ASN A 91 -3.66 -15.74 -18.02
N ASP A 92 -3.59 -14.42 -18.21
CA ASP A 92 -3.48 -13.74 -19.51
C ASP A 92 -2.18 -14.12 -20.22
N TYR A 93 -1.09 -14.37 -19.49
CA TYR A 93 0.18 -14.79 -20.08
C TYR A 93 0.03 -16.07 -20.93
N TRP A 94 -0.74 -17.04 -20.45
CA TRP A 94 -0.95 -18.30 -21.17
C TRP A 94 -1.79 -18.14 -22.43
N GLN A 95 -2.71 -17.16 -22.46
CA GLN A 95 -3.50 -16.85 -23.65
C GLN A 95 -2.62 -16.28 -24.77
N TYR A 96 -1.65 -15.42 -24.44
CA TYR A 96 -0.68 -14.89 -25.41
C TYR A 96 0.24 -15.98 -25.95
N VAL A 97 0.72 -16.89 -25.09
CA VAL A 97 1.57 -18.02 -25.49
C VAL A 97 0.82 -18.96 -26.45
N LEU A 98 -0.43 -19.32 -26.13
CA LEU A 98 -1.27 -20.17 -27.01
C LEU A 98 -1.53 -19.50 -28.36
N SER A 99 -1.85 -18.21 -28.36
CA SER A 99 -2.10 -17.44 -29.59
C SER A 99 -0.86 -17.40 -30.51
N PHE A 100 0.33 -17.25 -29.93
CA PHE A 100 1.59 -17.28 -30.69
C PHE A 100 1.81 -18.61 -31.42
N PHE A 101 1.60 -19.75 -30.75
CA PHE A 101 1.78 -21.06 -31.36
C PHE A 101 0.79 -21.34 -32.50
N ILE A 102 -0.46 -20.88 -32.36
CA ILE A 102 -1.49 -21.03 -33.41
C ILE A 102 -1.08 -20.24 -34.66
N ILE A 103 -0.69 -18.97 -34.50
CA ILE A 103 -0.27 -18.11 -35.62
C ILE A 103 0.98 -18.68 -36.29
N PHE A 104 1.97 -19.10 -35.50
CA PHE A 104 3.22 -19.66 -36.01
C PHE A 104 2.98 -20.94 -36.83
N SER A 105 2.12 -21.84 -36.33
CA SER A 105 1.72 -23.06 -37.05
C SER A 105 1.05 -22.74 -38.39
N PHE A 106 0.16 -21.74 -38.43
CA PHE A 106 -0.51 -21.30 -39.64
C PHE A 106 0.47 -20.76 -40.70
N VAL A 107 1.45 -19.96 -40.28
CA VAL A 107 2.49 -19.42 -41.18
C VAL A 107 3.33 -20.54 -41.79
N ILE A 108 3.74 -21.53 -41.00
CA ILE A 108 4.51 -22.68 -41.50
C ILE A 108 3.69 -23.47 -42.54
N LEU A 109 2.41 -23.69 -42.27
CA LEU A 109 1.52 -24.40 -43.18
C LEU A 109 1.35 -23.67 -44.51
N LEU A 110 1.22 -22.34 -44.49
CA LEU A 110 1.19 -21.53 -45.71
C LEU A 110 2.49 -21.65 -46.51
N ILE A 111 3.65 -21.53 -45.85
CA ILE A 111 4.95 -21.69 -46.52
C ILE A 111 5.07 -23.08 -47.17
N TRP A 112 4.62 -24.12 -46.47
CA TRP A 112 4.65 -25.48 -46.98
C TRP A 112 3.77 -25.66 -48.23
N ILE A 113 2.55 -25.12 -48.20
CA ILE A 113 1.64 -25.12 -49.37
C ILE A 113 2.27 -24.35 -50.54
N PHE A 114 2.79 -23.14 -50.30
CA PHE A 114 3.43 -22.34 -51.35
C PHE A 114 4.66 -23.03 -51.96
N SER A 115 5.44 -23.75 -51.15
CA SER A 115 6.59 -24.54 -51.63
C SER A 115 6.15 -25.70 -52.54
N PHE A 116 5.03 -26.34 -52.23
CA PHE A 116 4.51 -27.49 -52.99
C PHE A 116 3.81 -27.09 -54.29
N TYR A 117 3.21 -25.89 -54.33
CA TYR A 117 2.51 -25.36 -55.50
C TYR A 117 3.40 -24.50 -56.41
N ARG A 118 4.71 -24.42 -56.15
CA ARG A 118 5.67 -23.79 -57.05
C ARG A 118 6.11 -24.83 -58.11
N PRO A 119 5.66 -24.73 -59.37
CA PRO A 119 6.06 -25.64 -60.44
C PRO A 119 7.55 -25.49 -60.80
#